data_AF-A0AAV0KGI4-F1
#
_entry.id   AF-A0AAV0KGI4-F1
#
_cell.length_a   1.000
_cell.length_b   1.000
_cell.length_c   1.000
_cell.angle_alpha   90.00
_cell.angle_beta   90.00
_cell.angle_gamma   90.00
#
_symmetry.space_group_name_H-M   'P 1'
#
loop_
_entity.id
_entity.type
_entity.pdbx_description
1 polymer ?
#
loop_
_entity_poly.entity_id
_entity_poly.type
_entity_poly.pdbx_seq_one_letter_code
_entity_poly.pdbx_strand_id
1 'polypeptide(L)'
;LQELQELHSALEEAKADIVGLWALKFLIRQGLLPRSLEESMYVSFLAGCFRSVRFGLEEAHGKGEAVQFNWMFEKGAFVLHPNETFSVDFTKVDDAVESLSREILTIQAKGDKGAASLLLQKYCKLTPPLKLALQKLENIQVPVDIAPTFPLAAEILQQ
;
A
#
# COMPACT_ATOMS: atom_id res chain seq x y z
N LEU A 1 -14.95 -13.80 7.18
CA LEU A 1 -14.58 -13.25 5.85
C LEU A 1 -15.81 -12.86 5.03
N GLN A 2 -16.85 -13.72 4.97
CA GLN A 2 -18.11 -13.43 4.27
C GLN A 2 -18.87 -12.18 4.79
N GLU A 3 -18.70 -11.83 6.07
CA GLU A 3 -19.34 -10.67 6.74
C GLU A 3 -18.97 -9.30 6.15
N LEU A 4 -17.77 -9.15 5.56
CA LEU A 4 -17.33 -7.87 4.99
C LEU A 4 -17.82 -7.64 3.55
N GLN A 5 -18.33 -8.68 2.89
CA GLN A 5 -18.94 -8.63 1.57
C GLN A 5 -18.06 -7.86 0.56
N GLU A 6 -18.58 -6.80 -0.06
CA GLU A 6 -17.91 -6.00 -1.07
C GLU A 6 -16.66 -5.25 -0.57
N LEU A 7 -16.53 -5.06 0.75
CA LEU A 7 -15.39 -4.38 1.36
C LEU A 7 -14.22 -5.32 1.62
N HIS A 8 -14.44 -6.63 1.47
CA HIS A 8 -13.45 -7.64 1.83
C HIS A 8 -12.15 -7.49 1.04
N SER A 9 -12.22 -7.39 -0.29
CA SER A 9 -11.03 -7.42 -1.14
C SER A 9 -10.09 -6.26 -0.84
N ALA A 10 -10.59 -5.03 -0.80
CA ALA A 10 -9.75 -3.85 -0.53
C ALA A 10 -9.10 -3.90 0.88
N LEU A 11 -9.84 -4.40 1.87
CA LEU A 11 -9.33 -4.52 3.23
C LEU A 11 -8.32 -5.66 3.37
N GLU A 12 -8.50 -6.75 2.63
CA GLU A 12 -7.60 -7.89 2.60
C GLU A 12 -6.27 -7.57 1.91
N GLU A 13 -6.29 -6.85 0.79
CA GLU A 13 -5.08 -6.34 0.15
C GLU A 13 -4.33 -5.39 1.09
N ALA A 14 -5.02 -4.41 1.68
CA ALA A 14 -4.41 -3.49 2.65
C ALA A 14 -3.81 -4.22 3.85
N LYS A 15 -4.44 -5.30 4.31
CA LYS A 15 -3.92 -6.16 5.38
C LYS A 15 -2.65 -6.87 4.93
N ALA A 16 -2.67 -7.52 3.77
CA ALA A 16 -1.56 -8.32 3.28
C ALA A 16 -0.29 -7.49 3.18
N ASP A 17 -0.40 -6.29 2.60
CA ASP A 17 0.71 -5.34 2.47
C ASP A 17 1.23 -4.87 3.85
N ILE A 18 0.34 -4.34 4.71
CA ILE A 18 0.78 -3.72 5.97
C ILE A 18 1.29 -4.74 6.99
N VAL A 19 0.63 -5.91 7.07
CA VAL A 19 1.08 -7.01 7.92
C VAL A 19 2.35 -7.63 7.34
N GLY A 20 2.52 -7.60 6.01
CA GLY A 20 3.77 -7.94 5.34
C GLY A 20 4.95 -7.09 5.80
N LEU A 21 4.78 -5.76 5.87
CA LEU A 21 5.79 -4.86 6.43
C LEU A 21 6.09 -5.14 7.90
N TRP A 22 5.05 -5.35 8.71
CA TRP A 22 5.22 -5.72 10.12
C TRP A 22 6.02 -7.03 10.26
N ALA A 23 5.70 -8.03 9.44
CA ALA A 23 6.39 -9.32 9.42
C ALA A 23 7.84 -9.20 8.94
N LEU A 24 8.13 -8.38 7.93
CA LEU A 24 9.50 -8.10 7.49
C LEU A 24 10.33 -7.51 8.63
N LYS A 25 9.81 -6.51 9.34
CA LYS A 25 10.45 -5.93 10.52
C LYS A 25 10.68 -6.98 11.61
N PHE A 26 9.68 -7.84 11.87
CA PHE A 26 9.81 -8.94 12.81
C PHE A 26 10.96 -9.89 12.43
N LEU A 27 11.03 -10.33 11.17
CA LEU A 27 12.08 -11.24 10.69
C LEU A 27 13.48 -10.61 10.77
N ILE A 28 13.61 -9.31 10.48
CA ILE A 28 14.87 -8.58 10.68
C ILE A 28 15.27 -8.56 12.16
N ARG A 29 14.33 -8.30 13.08
CA ARG A 29 14.59 -8.32 14.53
C ARG A 29 15.00 -9.70 15.05
N GLN A 30 14.46 -10.78 14.47
CA GLN A 30 14.87 -12.15 14.79
C GLN A 30 16.22 -12.54 14.17
N GLY A 31 16.85 -11.67 13.37
CA GLY A 31 18.10 -11.98 12.67
C GLY A 31 17.93 -12.95 11.50
N LEU A 32 16.69 -13.18 11.04
CA LEU A 32 16.38 -14.04 9.90
C LEU A 32 16.50 -13.31 8.56
N LEU A 33 16.49 -11.97 8.57
CA LEU A 33 16.76 -11.11 7.42
C LEU A 33 17.85 -10.08 7.75
N PRO A 34 18.62 -9.60 6.74
CA PRO A 34 19.66 -8.59 6.96
C PRO A 34 19.10 -7.27 7.50
N ARG A 35 19.78 -6.69 8.51
CA ARG A 35 19.44 -5.36 9.05
C ARG A 35 19.52 -4.23 8.02
N SER A 36 20.34 -4.40 6.97
CA SER A 36 20.43 -3.43 5.88
C SER A 36 19.10 -3.22 5.13
N LEU A 37 18.13 -4.12 5.29
CA LEU A 37 16.81 -4.00 4.65
C LEU A 37 15.84 -3.07 5.40
N GLU A 38 16.14 -2.73 6.66
CA GLU A 38 15.18 -2.11 7.58
C GLU A 38 14.66 -0.76 7.08
N GLU A 39 15.55 0.13 6.61
CA GLU A 39 15.12 1.40 6.03
C GLU A 39 14.61 1.22 4.60
N SER A 40 15.31 0.42 3.79
CA SER A 40 14.98 0.26 2.37
C SER A 40 13.60 -0.33 2.15
N MET A 41 13.12 -1.23 3.02
CA MET A 41 11.79 -1.82 2.86
C MET A 41 10.68 -0.77 2.97
N TYR A 42 10.80 0.21 3.88
CA TYR A 42 9.82 1.29 4.02
C TYR A 42 9.91 2.29 2.88
N VAL A 43 11.13 2.62 2.44
CA VAL A 43 11.33 3.54 1.30
C VAL A 43 10.78 2.91 0.01
N SER A 44 11.06 1.63 -0.24
CA SER A 44 10.51 0.89 -1.36
C SER A 44 8.99 0.77 -1.28
N PHE A 45 8.44 0.55 -0.10
CA PHE A 45 6.99 0.53 0.10
C PHE A 45 6.33 1.87 -0.21
N LEU A 46 6.87 2.99 0.29
CA LEU A 46 6.39 4.33 -0.05
C LEU A 46 6.37 4.57 -1.57
N ALA A 47 7.46 4.20 -2.27
CA ALA A 47 7.50 4.29 -3.73
C ALA A 47 6.46 3.36 -4.38
N GLY A 48 6.28 2.16 -3.82
CA GLY A 48 5.29 1.16 -4.22
C GLY A 48 3.85 1.68 -4.14
N CYS A 49 3.50 2.43 -3.09
CA CYS A 49 2.16 3.02 -2.96
C CYS A 49 1.81 3.89 -4.18
N PHE A 50 2.75 4.71 -4.66
CA PHE A 50 2.50 5.54 -5.85
C PHE A 50 2.31 4.72 -7.12
N ARG A 51 3.00 3.59 -7.25
CA ARG A 51 2.79 2.66 -8.38
C ARG A 51 1.40 2.03 -8.30
N SER A 52 1.05 1.44 -7.16
CA SER A 52 -0.20 0.68 -7.01
C SER A 52 -1.45 1.57 -7.10
N VAL A 53 -1.41 2.78 -6.53
CA VAL A 53 -2.55 3.74 -6.62
C VAL A 53 -2.86 4.15 -8.07
N ARG A 54 -1.90 4.04 -9.00
CA ARG A 54 -2.12 4.35 -10.43
C ARG A 54 -2.97 3.33 -11.16
N PHE A 55 -3.22 2.15 -10.59
CA PHE A 55 -4.25 1.24 -11.08
C PHE A 55 -5.67 1.79 -10.89
N GLY A 56 -5.81 2.79 -10.03
CA GLY A 56 -7.07 3.50 -9.78
C GLY A 56 -7.81 2.98 -8.55
N LEU A 57 -8.69 3.83 -8.02
CA LEU A 57 -9.48 3.52 -6.82
C LEU A 57 -10.72 2.67 -7.12
N GLU A 58 -10.86 2.12 -8.32
CA GLU A 58 -11.91 1.15 -8.63
C GLU A 58 -11.47 -0.28 -8.30
N GLU A 59 -10.16 -0.53 -8.33
CA GLU A 59 -9.53 -1.83 -8.07
C GLU A 59 -9.18 -1.99 -6.58
N ALA A 60 -9.21 -3.23 -6.07
CA ALA A 60 -9.07 -3.51 -4.64
C ALA A 60 -7.69 -3.14 -4.08
N HIS A 61 -6.62 -3.47 -4.80
CA HIS A 61 -5.25 -3.12 -4.44
C HIS A 61 -5.07 -1.60 -4.42
N GLY A 62 -5.52 -0.89 -5.45
CA GLY A 62 -5.46 0.57 -5.52
C GLY A 62 -6.19 1.26 -4.34
N LYS A 63 -7.35 0.72 -3.93
CA LYS A 63 -8.08 1.17 -2.73
C LYS A 63 -7.27 0.93 -1.46
N GLY A 64 -6.72 -0.28 -1.29
CA GLY A 64 -5.93 -0.65 -0.12
C GLY A 64 -4.66 0.21 0.04
N GLU A 65 -3.99 0.51 -1.06
CA GLU A 65 -2.78 1.34 -1.08
C GLU A 65 -3.07 2.80 -0.77
N ALA A 66 -4.21 3.34 -1.22
CA ALA A 66 -4.66 4.66 -0.80
C ALA A 66 -4.92 4.73 0.72
N VAL A 67 -5.50 3.67 1.30
CA VAL A 67 -5.70 3.58 2.76
C VAL A 67 -4.36 3.61 3.48
N GLN A 68 -3.42 2.76 3.06
CA GLN A 68 -2.09 2.65 3.66
C GLN A 68 -1.32 3.97 3.57
N PHE A 69 -1.23 4.58 2.38
CA PHE A 69 -0.56 5.85 2.20
C PHE A 69 -1.16 6.96 3.10
N ASN A 70 -2.49 7.12 3.06
CA ASN A 70 -3.14 8.20 3.80
C ASN A 70 -3.06 8.00 5.33
N TRP A 71 -3.07 6.75 5.80
CA TRP A 71 -2.81 6.45 7.21
C TRP A 71 -1.39 6.83 7.60
N MET A 72 -0.39 6.39 6.84
CA MET A 72 1.03 6.72 7.09
C MET A 72 1.25 8.24 7.09
N PHE A 73 0.64 8.94 6.15
CA PHE A 73 0.72 10.38 6.05
C PHE A 73 0.04 11.08 7.25
N GLU A 74 -1.15 10.64 7.67
CA GLU A 74 -1.84 11.19 8.85
C GLU A 74 -1.02 10.97 10.14
N LYS A 75 -0.35 9.82 10.26
CA LYS A 75 0.55 9.52 11.40
C LYS A 75 1.90 10.22 11.32
N GLY A 76 2.19 10.94 10.24
CA GLY A 76 3.47 11.61 10.01
C GLY A 76 4.62 10.65 9.70
N ALA A 77 4.33 9.39 9.41
CA ALA A 77 5.31 8.41 8.95
C ALA A 77 5.74 8.67 7.49
N PHE A 78 4.83 9.20 6.66
CA PHE A 78 5.17 9.75 5.35
C PHE A 78 5.15 11.27 5.40
N VAL A 79 6.18 11.88 4.83
CA VAL A 79 6.40 13.34 4.86
C VAL A 79 6.48 13.86 3.44
N LEU A 80 5.69 14.88 3.12
CA LEU A 80 5.80 15.66 1.88
C LEU A 80 6.68 16.89 2.14
N HIS A 81 7.73 17.05 1.34
CA HIS A 81 8.70 18.15 1.45
C HIS A 81 8.34 19.33 0.54
N PRO A 82 8.91 20.53 0.77
CA PRO A 82 8.67 21.71 -0.07
C PRO A 82 9.10 21.56 -1.54
N ASN A 83 10.07 20.69 -1.82
CA ASN A 83 10.48 20.33 -3.19
C ASN A 83 9.55 19.27 -3.82
N GLU A 84 8.41 18.99 -3.19
CA GLU A 84 7.39 18.05 -3.63
C GLU A 84 7.92 16.62 -3.81
N THR A 85 8.90 16.21 -3.01
CA THR A 85 9.31 14.82 -2.84
C THR A 85 8.80 14.25 -1.53
N PHE A 86 8.76 12.94 -1.42
CA PHE A 86 8.31 12.24 -0.23
C PHE A 86 9.47 11.53 0.47
N SER A 87 9.38 11.40 1.79
CA SER A 87 10.28 10.55 2.59
C SER A 87 9.52 9.80 3.67
N VAL A 88 10.22 8.84 4.28
CA VAL A 88 9.77 8.12 5.48
C VAL A 88 10.37 8.79 6.72
N ASP A 89 9.56 9.02 7.75
CA ASP A 89 10.02 9.34 9.10
C ASP A 89 10.23 8.01 9.87
N PHE A 90 11.48 7.57 9.95
CA PHE A 90 11.84 6.29 10.58
C PHE A 90 11.55 6.25 12.09
N THR A 91 11.34 7.40 12.73
CA THR A 91 10.96 7.44 14.15
C THR A 91 9.48 7.15 14.38
N LYS A 92 8.65 7.18 13.32
CA LYS A 92 7.19 7.02 13.39
C LYS A 92 6.65 5.86 12.56
N VAL A 93 7.40 5.40 11.56
CA VAL A 93 6.91 4.40 10.59
C VAL A 93 6.56 3.07 11.24
N ASP A 94 7.34 2.60 12.22
CA ASP A 94 7.05 1.35 12.94
C ASP A 94 5.68 1.40 13.63
N ASP A 95 5.40 2.47 14.37
CA ASP A 95 4.13 2.67 15.10
C ASP A 95 2.94 2.84 14.14
N ALA A 96 3.17 3.52 13.01
CA ALA A 96 2.13 3.70 11.99
C ALA A 96 1.76 2.37 11.32
N VAL A 97 2.76 1.52 11.03
CA VAL A 97 2.56 0.16 10.53
C VAL A 97 1.80 -0.68 11.55
N GLU A 98 2.28 -0.74 12.78
CA GLU A 98 1.65 -1.56 13.82
C GLU A 98 0.19 -1.14 14.07
N SER A 99 -0.06 0.18 14.14
CA SER A 99 -1.40 0.69 14.41
C SER A 99 -2.38 0.38 13.27
N LEU A 100 -1.98 0.47 12.00
CA LEU A 100 -2.83 0.08 10.88
C LEU A 100 -3.05 -1.43 10.81
N SER A 101 -2.01 -2.23 11.03
CA SER A 101 -2.13 -3.69 11.11
C SER A 101 -3.16 -4.09 12.17
N ARG A 102 -3.06 -3.51 13.37
CA ARG A 102 -3.97 -3.78 14.49
C ARG A 102 -5.41 -3.38 14.17
N GLU A 103 -5.61 -2.21 13.56
CA GLU A 103 -6.94 -1.72 13.17
C GLU A 103 -7.61 -2.70 12.19
N ILE A 104 -6.93 -3.02 11.10
CA ILE A 104 -7.48 -3.90 10.05
C ILE A 104 -7.74 -5.30 10.60
N LEU A 105 -6.79 -5.89 11.34
CA LEU A 105 -6.95 -7.22 11.93
C LEU A 105 -8.12 -7.26 12.93
N THR A 106 -8.30 -6.20 13.72
CA THR A 106 -9.42 -6.12 14.68
C THR A 106 -10.77 -6.03 13.98
N ILE A 107 -10.87 -5.21 12.93
CA ILE A 107 -12.09 -5.10 12.10
C ILE A 107 -12.44 -6.47 11.51
N GLN A 108 -11.47 -7.15 10.90
CA GLN A 108 -11.68 -8.46 10.29
C GLN A 108 -12.05 -9.53 11.32
N ALA A 109 -11.37 -9.57 12.47
CA ALA A 109 -11.64 -10.54 13.54
C ALA A 109 -13.06 -10.40 14.10
N LYS A 110 -13.58 -9.18 14.16
CA LYS A 110 -14.95 -8.89 14.60
C LYS A 110 -16.00 -9.03 13.49
N GLY A 111 -15.58 -9.11 12.23
CA GLY A 111 -16.50 -8.99 11.09
C GLY A 111 -17.21 -7.64 11.02
N ASP A 112 -16.57 -6.56 11.51
CA ASP A 112 -17.20 -5.26 11.67
C ASP A 112 -17.27 -4.48 10.34
N LYS A 113 -18.32 -4.74 9.56
CA LYS A 113 -18.55 -4.08 8.26
C LYS A 113 -18.69 -2.56 8.40
N GLY A 114 -19.25 -2.08 9.51
CA GLY A 114 -19.42 -0.64 9.77
C GLY A 114 -18.07 0.06 9.91
N ALA A 115 -17.20 -0.49 10.75
CA ALA A 115 -15.83 0.01 10.91
C ALA A 115 -15.01 -0.08 9.61
N ALA A 116 -15.13 -1.19 8.86
CA ALA A 116 -14.49 -1.32 7.56
C ALA A 116 -14.92 -0.21 6.58
N SER A 117 -16.23 0.08 6.53
CA SER A 117 -16.79 1.14 5.69
C SER A 117 -16.26 2.51 6.09
N LEU A 118 -16.21 2.81 7.39
CA LEU A 118 -15.66 4.08 7.89
C LEU A 118 -14.17 4.25 7.56
N LEU A 119 -13.37 3.18 7.72
CA LEU A 119 -11.95 3.20 7.38
C LEU A 119 -11.75 3.52 5.89
N LEU A 120 -12.46 2.81 5.01
CA LEU A 120 -12.40 3.02 3.56
C LEU A 120 -12.92 4.41 3.18
N GLN A 121 -14.06 4.85 3.71
CA GLN A 121 -14.59 6.19 3.43
C GLN A 121 -13.62 7.30 3.87
N LYS A 122 -12.88 7.11 4.96
CA LYS A 122 -11.92 8.08 5.43
C LYS A 122 -10.68 8.12 4.53
N TYR A 123 -10.06 6.96 4.26
CA TYR A 123 -8.72 6.90 3.69
C TYR A 123 -8.63 6.40 2.24
N CYS A 124 -9.67 5.81 1.66
CA CYS A 124 -9.67 5.38 0.27
C CYS A 124 -9.94 6.58 -0.67
N LYS A 125 -9.04 7.56 -0.68
CA LYS A 125 -9.17 8.82 -1.43
C LYS A 125 -7.85 9.26 -2.03
N LEU A 126 -7.92 9.85 -3.21
CA LEU A 126 -6.82 10.63 -3.78
C LEU A 126 -6.73 11.97 -3.04
N THR A 127 -6.03 11.98 -1.92
CA THR A 127 -5.73 13.19 -1.14
C THR A 127 -4.82 14.14 -1.94
N PRO A 128 -4.72 15.44 -1.58
CA PRO A 128 -3.84 16.36 -2.29
C PRO A 128 -2.38 15.87 -2.42
N PRO A 129 -1.74 15.27 -1.40
CA PRO A 129 -0.41 14.69 -1.56
C PRO A 129 -0.34 13.56 -2.59
N LEU A 130 -1.31 12.64 -2.60
CA LEU A 130 -1.37 11.57 -3.61
C LEU A 130 -1.55 12.16 -5.01
N LYS A 131 -2.50 13.09 -5.19
CA LYS A 131 -2.75 13.73 -6.50
C LYS A 131 -1.49 14.40 -7.05
N LEU A 132 -0.74 15.11 -6.20
CA LEU A 132 0.53 15.73 -6.56
C LEU A 132 1.54 14.70 -7.07
N ALA A 133 1.72 13.60 -6.33
CA ALA A 133 2.63 12.53 -6.74
C ALA A 133 2.24 11.91 -8.09
N LEU A 134 0.94 11.61 -8.27
CA LEU A 134 0.43 11.03 -9.52
C LEU A 134 0.61 11.96 -10.70
N GLN A 135 0.31 13.25 -10.54
CA GLN A 135 0.47 14.26 -11.59
C GLN A 135 1.93 14.37 -12.04
N LYS A 136 2.90 14.28 -11.13
CA LYS A 136 4.33 14.32 -11.50
C LYS A 136 4.74 13.10 -12.33
N LEU A 137 4.23 11.91 -11.99
CA LEU A 137 4.47 10.69 -12.74
C LEU A 137 3.83 10.74 -14.14
N GLU A 138 2.64 11.33 -14.24
CA GLU A 138 1.94 11.54 -15.51
C GLU A 138 2.68 12.54 -16.41
N ASN A 139 3.15 13.66 -15.84
CA ASN A 139 3.88 14.71 -16.57
C ASN A 139 5.16 14.20 -17.25
N ILE A 140 5.83 13.22 -16.64
CA ILE A 140 7.04 12.59 -17.21
C ILE A 140 6.73 11.26 -17.93
N GLN A 141 5.44 10.93 -18.11
CA GLN A 141 4.95 9.78 -18.86
C GLN A 141 5.50 8.43 -18.38
N VAL A 142 5.63 8.24 -17.06
CA VAL A 142 5.99 6.91 -16.52
C VAL A 142 4.90 5.91 -16.91
N PRO A 143 5.20 4.72 -17.47
CA PRO A 143 4.19 3.68 -17.68
C PRO A 143 3.53 3.22 -16.38
N VAL A 144 2.25 2.83 -16.41
CA VAL A 144 1.53 2.32 -15.23
C VAL A 144 1.95 0.88 -14.93
N ASP A 145 1.93 0.05 -15.97
CA ASP A 145 2.30 -1.36 -15.91
C ASP A 145 2.86 -1.82 -17.26
N ILE A 146 3.16 -3.11 -17.37
CA ILE A 146 3.63 -3.76 -18.59
C ILE A 146 2.48 -4.36 -19.40
N ALA A 147 2.62 -4.35 -20.73
CA ALA A 147 1.80 -5.15 -21.64
C ALA A 147 2.69 -6.30 -22.15
N PRO A 148 2.58 -7.51 -21.58
CA PRO A 148 3.51 -8.59 -21.90
C PRO A 148 3.27 -9.11 -23.31
N THR A 149 4.37 -9.37 -24.02
CA THR A 149 4.37 -10.18 -25.24
C THR A 149 4.92 -11.57 -24.87
N PHE A 150 4.22 -12.63 -25.27
CA PHE A 150 4.59 -14.02 -24.96
C PHE A 150 4.92 -14.83 -26.23
N PRO A 151 6.08 -14.60 -26.87
CA PRO A 151 6.44 -15.27 -28.12
C PRO A 151 6.41 -16.80 -28.02
N LEU A 152 6.93 -17.36 -26.92
CA LEU A 152 6.99 -18.81 -26.72
C LEU A 152 5.59 -19.45 -26.61
N ALA A 153 4.62 -18.76 -26.02
CA ALA A 153 3.25 -19.26 -25.95
C ALA A 153 2.60 -19.31 -27.33
N ALA A 154 2.88 -18.31 -28.18
CA ALA A 154 2.39 -18.28 -29.55
C ALA A 154 2.96 -19.43 -30.40
N GLU A 155 4.22 -19.80 -30.18
CA GLU A 155 4.86 -20.94 -30.85
C GLU A 155 4.26 -22.29 -30.42
N ILE A 156 3.98 -22.46 -29.11
CA ILE A 156 3.41 -23.72 -28.57
C ILE A 156 1.97 -23.93 -29.06
N LEU A 157 1.17 -22.86 -29.17
CA LEU A 157 -0.25 -22.94 -29.60
C LEU A 157 -0.43 -23.11 -31.12
N GLN A 158 0.63 -22.99 -31.91
CA GLN A 158 0.61 -23.21 -33.37
C GLN A 158 0.98 -24.65 -33.76
N GLN A 159 1.33 -25.50 -32.80
CA GLN A 159 1.53 -26.95 -32.97
C GLN A 159 0.25 -27.72 -32.67
#